data_AF-A0A941X3N9-F1
#
_entry.id   AF-A0A941X3N9-F1
#
_cell.length_a   1.000
_cell.length_b   1.000
_cell.length_c   1.000
_cell.angle_alpha   90.00
_cell.angle_beta   90.00
_cell.angle_gamma   90.00
#
_symmetry.space_group_name_H-M   'P 1'
#
loop_
_entity.id
_entity.type
_entity.pdbx_description
1 polymer ?
#
loop_
_entity_poly.entity_id
_entity_poly.type
_entity_poly.pdbx_seq_one_letter_code
_entity_poly.pdbx_strand_id
1 'polypeptide(L)'
;MKGKTNMKKNNEKSIIPIFFAIDNNYAPFFSVALESIKANSSKNYQYEIYILNNGVCEEYKTLINTYQDEIYHITFVDLKDRLHSVSHHLHTRDYYSKAIYFRLFIADLFPEYDKALYLDADIVVLGDVADLYNHQLNDKYLGVIKDDVVNSYEEFRRYSKDGLGIPAYKYFNSGILVMNLKKFREEKVYHQFLNLLSKVKFIIAPDQDYLNVICHDKVLYLDETWNKAPLPHVRIDQNIKLIHYKLTAKPWHYSDIPYGEYFWKYASQSPFYQKIRLILENYSQDDIENDKLIEIALKKKAIDEINRLNDCFTIYGKLQEA
;
A
#
# COMPACT_ATOMS: atom_id res chain seq x y z
N MET A 1 12.51 -39.13 -44.51
CA MET A 1 12.70 -39.09 -43.04
C MET A 1 13.17 -37.68 -42.68
N LYS A 2 12.25 -36.87 -42.16
CA LYS A 2 12.17 -36.40 -40.77
C LYS A 2 13.29 -35.42 -40.38
N GLY A 3 12.88 -34.17 -40.16
CA GLY A 3 13.68 -33.14 -39.52
C GLY A 3 12.91 -31.84 -39.31
N LYS A 4 11.63 -31.89 -38.91
CA LYS A 4 10.93 -30.72 -38.37
C LYS A 4 11.47 -30.48 -36.96
N THR A 5 12.38 -29.53 -36.81
CA THR A 5 12.80 -29.00 -35.52
C THR A 5 11.63 -28.20 -34.95
N ASN A 6 10.87 -28.83 -34.04
CA ASN A 6 9.91 -28.16 -33.19
C ASN A 6 10.67 -27.20 -32.27
N MET A 7 10.81 -25.94 -32.67
CA MET A 7 11.04 -24.86 -31.70
C MET A 7 9.72 -24.60 -30.98
N LYS A 8 9.49 -25.30 -29.87
CA LYS A 8 8.56 -24.83 -28.85
C LYS A 8 9.17 -23.54 -28.27
N LYS A 9 8.72 -22.38 -28.76
CA LYS A 9 8.86 -21.14 -28.00
C LYS A 9 7.96 -21.28 -26.77
N ASN A 10 8.53 -21.67 -25.63
CA ASN A 10 7.90 -21.37 -24.35
C ASN A 10 7.97 -19.85 -24.17
N ASN A 11 6.98 -19.14 -24.71
CA ASN A 11 6.73 -17.73 -24.39
C ASN A 11 6.11 -17.66 -22.99
N GLU A 12 6.82 -18.10 -21.95
CA GLU A 12 6.39 -17.86 -20.57
C GLU A 12 6.59 -16.37 -20.27
N LYS A 13 5.48 -15.66 -20.04
CA LYS A 13 5.52 -14.25 -19.68
C LYS A 13 6.22 -14.09 -18.32
N SER A 14 6.98 -13.02 -18.15
CA SER A 14 7.53 -12.69 -16.83
C SER A 14 6.40 -12.40 -15.85
N ILE A 15 6.53 -12.93 -14.63
CA ILE A 15 5.54 -12.81 -13.56
C ILE A 15 5.80 -11.53 -12.75
N ILE A 16 4.75 -10.78 -12.46
CA ILE A 16 4.74 -9.64 -11.55
C ILE A 16 3.80 -9.96 -10.37
N PRO A 17 4.34 -10.27 -9.18
CA PRO A 17 3.51 -10.45 -8.00
C PRO A 17 3.10 -9.09 -7.42
N ILE A 18 1.79 -8.89 -7.25
CA ILE A 18 1.18 -7.68 -6.71
C ILE A 18 0.37 -8.03 -5.47
N PHE A 19 0.62 -7.33 -4.37
CA PHE A 19 -0.03 -7.55 -3.09
C PHE A 19 -0.94 -6.39 -2.73
N PHE A 20 -2.12 -6.73 -2.25
CA PHE A 20 -3.09 -5.81 -1.65
C PHE A 20 -3.46 -6.30 -0.25
N ALA A 21 -3.83 -5.39 0.64
CA ALA A 21 -4.47 -5.72 1.90
C ALA A 21 -5.88 -5.12 1.94
N ILE A 22 -6.91 -5.95 2.06
CA ILE A 22 -8.31 -5.47 2.05
C ILE A 22 -9.16 -6.17 3.11
N ASP A 23 -10.24 -5.50 3.47
CA ASP A 23 -11.40 -6.05 4.18
C ASP A 23 -12.68 -5.89 3.34
N ASN A 24 -13.84 -6.23 3.90
CA ASN A 24 -15.12 -6.04 3.20
C ASN A 24 -15.45 -4.56 2.91
N ASN A 25 -14.95 -3.62 3.71
CA ASN A 25 -15.21 -2.19 3.51
C ASN A 25 -14.43 -1.66 2.31
N TYR A 26 -13.21 -2.17 2.09
CA TYR A 26 -12.34 -1.77 0.99
C TYR A 26 -12.47 -2.62 -0.27
N ALA A 27 -13.11 -3.78 -0.23
CA ALA A 27 -13.35 -4.62 -1.41
C ALA A 27 -14.01 -3.89 -2.60
N PRO A 28 -15.02 -3.01 -2.40
CA PRO A 28 -15.57 -2.20 -3.49
C PRO A 28 -14.52 -1.30 -4.14
N PHE A 29 -13.67 -0.63 -3.37
CA PHE A 29 -12.66 0.31 -3.90
C PHE A 29 -11.48 -0.42 -4.54
N PHE A 30 -11.09 -1.56 -3.97
CA PHE A 30 -10.11 -2.46 -4.58
C PHE A 30 -10.55 -2.92 -5.98
N SER A 31 -11.84 -3.16 -6.20
CA SER A 31 -12.32 -3.50 -7.55
C SER A 31 -12.08 -2.37 -8.56
N VAL A 32 -12.12 -1.10 -8.13
CA VAL A 32 -11.78 0.06 -8.97
C VAL A 32 -10.28 0.08 -9.28
N ALA A 33 -9.44 -0.24 -8.29
CA ALA A 33 -8.00 -0.42 -8.51
C ALA A 33 -7.73 -1.53 -9.54
N LEU A 34 -8.38 -2.69 -9.41
CA LEU A 34 -8.28 -3.80 -10.37
C LEU A 34 -8.69 -3.40 -11.78
N GLU A 35 -9.82 -2.72 -11.95
CA GLU A 35 -10.26 -2.21 -13.25
C GLU A 35 -9.20 -1.32 -13.90
N SER A 36 -8.68 -0.37 -13.12
CA SER A 36 -7.66 0.56 -13.61
C SER A 36 -6.34 -0.14 -13.97
N ILE A 37 -5.91 -1.15 -13.18
CA ILE A 37 -4.73 -1.96 -13.48
C ILE A 37 -4.94 -2.76 -14.77
N LYS A 38 -6.07 -3.47 -14.90
CA LYS A 38 -6.35 -4.28 -16.09
C LYS A 38 -6.45 -3.44 -17.36
N ALA A 39 -6.99 -2.23 -17.25
CA ALA A 39 -7.14 -1.31 -18.38
C ALA A 39 -5.81 -0.74 -18.88
N ASN A 40 -4.84 -0.50 -17.99
CA ASN A 40 -3.61 0.24 -18.33
C ASN A 40 -2.32 -0.59 -18.33
N SER A 41 -2.32 -1.79 -17.76
CA SER A 41 -1.08 -2.58 -17.64
C SER A 41 -0.75 -3.36 -18.90
N SER A 42 0.55 -3.49 -19.19
CA SER A 42 1.04 -4.23 -20.36
C SER A 42 0.61 -5.70 -20.33
N LYS A 43 0.22 -6.21 -21.49
CA LYS A 43 -0.16 -7.62 -21.66
C LYS A 43 1.04 -8.55 -21.87
N ASN A 44 2.27 -8.03 -21.82
CA ASN A 44 3.51 -8.81 -21.96
C ASN A 44 3.91 -9.55 -20.67
N TYR A 45 3.25 -9.24 -19.55
CA TYR A 45 3.47 -9.85 -18.25
C TYR A 45 2.27 -10.72 -17.85
N GLN A 46 2.50 -11.59 -16.87
CA GLN A 46 1.45 -12.23 -16.09
C GLN A 46 1.45 -11.61 -14.69
N TYR A 47 0.28 -11.25 -14.19
CA TYR A 47 0.12 -10.58 -12.90
C TYR A 47 -0.47 -11.55 -11.88
N GLU A 48 0.31 -11.86 -10.85
CA GLU A 48 -0.14 -12.68 -9.71
C GLU A 48 -0.60 -11.75 -8.59
N ILE A 49 -1.90 -11.57 -8.46
CA ILE A 49 -2.53 -10.64 -7.53
C ILE A 49 -2.91 -11.38 -6.26
N TYR A 50 -2.23 -11.07 -5.17
CA TYR A 50 -2.47 -11.63 -3.86
C TYR A 50 -3.25 -10.65 -2.99
N ILE A 51 -4.40 -11.11 -2.48
CA ILE A 51 -5.29 -10.35 -1.64
C ILE A 51 -5.15 -10.84 -0.20
N LEU A 52 -4.30 -10.15 0.55
CA LEU A 52 -4.09 -10.37 1.98
C LEU A 52 -5.34 -9.87 2.72
N ASN A 53 -6.05 -10.77 3.39
CA ASN A 53 -7.31 -10.40 4.04
C ASN A 53 -7.53 -11.13 5.36
N ASN A 54 -8.50 -10.62 6.12
CA ASN A 54 -8.92 -11.17 7.40
C ASN A 54 -10.45 -11.32 7.46
N GLY A 55 -11.03 -12.01 6.46
CA GLY A 55 -12.46 -12.31 6.42
C GLY A 55 -13.26 -11.52 5.38
N VAL A 56 -12.74 -11.39 4.16
CA VAL A 56 -13.59 -10.97 3.02
C VAL A 56 -14.68 -12.02 2.80
N CYS A 57 -15.94 -11.61 2.62
CA CYS A 57 -17.05 -12.53 2.46
C CYS A 57 -17.03 -13.22 1.10
N GLU A 58 -17.62 -14.42 1.01
CA GLU A 58 -17.62 -15.24 -0.22
C GLU A 58 -18.32 -14.55 -1.40
N GLU A 59 -19.34 -13.72 -1.13
CA GLU A 59 -19.98 -12.89 -2.16
C GLU A 59 -18.95 -11.97 -2.83
N TYR A 60 -18.13 -11.26 -2.04
CA TYR A 60 -17.14 -10.33 -2.57
C TYR A 60 -15.98 -11.04 -3.24
N LYS A 61 -15.54 -12.19 -2.69
CA LYS A 61 -14.57 -13.06 -3.36
C LYS A 61 -15.07 -13.52 -4.73
N THR A 62 -16.34 -13.93 -4.81
CA THR A 62 -16.96 -14.36 -6.08
C THR A 62 -16.96 -13.23 -7.11
N LEU A 63 -17.39 -12.02 -6.71
CA LEU A 63 -17.38 -10.85 -7.59
C LEU A 63 -15.96 -10.48 -8.03
N ILE A 64 -14.99 -10.49 -7.12
CA ILE A 64 -13.59 -10.16 -7.44
C ILE A 64 -12.95 -11.24 -8.34
N ASN A 65 -13.28 -12.52 -8.16
CA ASN A 65 -12.73 -13.59 -8.99
C ASN A 65 -13.19 -13.49 -10.46
N THR A 66 -14.23 -12.72 -10.78
CA THR A 66 -14.60 -12.44 -12.18
C THR A 66 -13.53 -11.68 -12.96
N TYR A 67 -12.59 -11.04 -12.27
CA TYR A 67 -11.44 -10.38 -12.87
C TYR A 67 -10.31 -11.35 -13.26
N GLN A 68 -10.39 -12.63 -12.90
CA GLN A 68 -9.38 -13.61 -13.30
C GLN A 68 -9.46 -13.91 -14.80
N ASP A 69 -8.31 -13.98 -15.47
CA ASP A 69 -8.16 -14.42 -16.86
C ASP A 69 -6.75 -15.00 -17.07
N GLU A 70 -6.34 -15.23 -18.32
CA GLU A 70 -5.01 -15.79 -18.65
C GLU A 70 -3.81 -14.87 -18.37
N ILE A 71 -4.07 -13.61 -17.99
CA ILE A 71 -3.05 -12.59 -17.71
C ILE A 71 -3.08 -12.19 -16.23
N TYR A 72 -4.24 -12.15 -15.61
CA TYR A 72 -4.44 -11.71 -14.24
C TYR A 72 -4.97 -12.87 -13.39
N HIS A 73 -4.13 -13.37 -12.48
CA HIS A 73 -4.51 -14.41 -11.53
C HIS A 73 -4.72 -13.80 -10.15
N ILE A 74 -5.81 -14.18 -9.47
CA ILE A 74 -6.18 -13.62 -8.18
C ILE A 74 -6.18 -14.74 -7.16
N THR A 75 -5.48 -14.51 -6.05
CA THR A 75 -5.42 -15.43 -4.92
C THR A 75 -5.79 -14.69 -3.64
N PHE A 76 -6.86 -15.14 -2.99
CA PHE A 76 -7.19 -14.69 -1.64
C PHE A 76 -6.33 -15.43 -0.62
N VAL A 77 -5.63 -14.68 0.22
CA VAL A 77 -4.76 -15.21 1.26
C VAL A 77 -5.36 -14.83 2.61
N ASP A 78 -6.08 -15.78 3.21
CA ASP A 78 -6.54 -15.62 4.59
C ASP A 78 -5.35 -15.71 5.53
N LEU A 79 -5.04 -14.57 6.15
CA LEU A 79 -3.88 -14.48 7.01
C LEU A 79 -4.11 -15.13 8.38
N LYS A 80 -5.34 -15.42 8.82
CA LYS A 80 -5.53 -16.25 10.01
C LYS A 80 -4.86 -17.60 9.81
N ASP A 81 -5.18 -18.27 8.71
CA ASP A 81 -4.69 -19.62 8.41
C ASP A 81 -3.18 -19.63 8.15
N ARG A 82 -2.70 -18.64 7.39
CA ARG A 82 -1.27 -18.58 7.05
C ARG A 82 -0.40 -18.19 8.24
N LEU A 83 -0.88 -17.32 9.13
CA LEU A 83 -0.12 -16.92 10.32
C LEU A 83 -0.11 -18.04 11.37
N HIS A 84 -1.14 -18.86 11.44
CA HIS A 84 -1.12 -20.09 12.23
C HIS A 84 -0.01 -21.06 11.78
N SER A 85 0.20 -21.24 10.48
CA SER A 85 1.21 -22.18 9.95
C SER A 85 2.65 -21.70 10.16
N VAL A 86 2.90 -20.39 10.16
CA VAL A 86 4.22 -19.82 10.46
C VAL A 86 4.42 -19.45 11.94
N SER A 87 3.38 -19.54 12.78
CA SER A 87 3.40 -19.09 14.18
C SER A 87 4.45 -19.75 15.08
N HIS A 88 4.95 -20.94 14.74
CA HIS A 88 6.01 -21.60 15.51
C HIS A 88 7.36 -20.85 15.50
N HIS A 89 7.56 -19.94 14.54
CA HIS A 89 8.75 -19.07 14.45
C HIS A 89 8.46 -17.61 14.88
N LEU A 90 7.23 -17.30 15.30
CA LEU A 90 6.74 -15.92 15.38
C LEU A 90 6.09 -15.66 16.74
N HIS A 91 6.80 -14.94 17.61
CA HIS A 91 6.48 -14.81 19.03
C HIS A 91 5.27 -13.93 19.40
N THR A 92 4.48 -13.40 18.45
CA THR A 92 3.45 -12.39 18.78
C THR A 92 2.13 -12.55 18.03
N ARG A 93 1.25 -13.44 18.52
CA ARG A 93 -0.10 -13.70 17.96
C ARG A 93 -1.02 -12.46 17.90
N ASP A 94 -0.83 -11.46 18.76
CA ASP A 94 -1.75 -10.31 18.88
C ASP A 94 -1.61 -9.25 17.78
N TYR A 95 -0.46 -9.17 17.10
CA TYR A 95 -0.23 -8.18 16.04
C TYR A 95 -0.62 -8.68 14.65
N TYR A 96 -0.72 -9.99 14.51
CA TYR A 96 -1.06 -10.70 13.28
C TYR A 96 -2.50 -10.54 12.85
N SER A 97 -3.40 -10.23 13.78
CA SER A 97 -4.78 -9.88 13.47
C SER A 97 -4.94 -8.47 12.90
N LYS A 98 -3.90 -7.63 12.95
CA LYS A 98 -3.96 -6.25 12.48
C LYS A 98 -3.57 -6.16 11.01
N ALA A 99 -4.58 -5.99 10.16
CA ALA A 99 -4.42 -5.85 8.71
C ALA A 99 -3.40 -4.79 8.28
N ILE A 100 -3.20 -3.78 9.12
CA ILE A 100 -2.23 -2.70 8.89
C ILE A 100 -0.79 -3.19 8.68
N TYR A 101 -0.37 -4.30 9.31
CA TYR A 101 1.01 -4.79 9.23
C TYR A 101 1.23 -5.84 8.13
N PHE A 102 0.22 -6.21 7.36
CA PHE A 102 0.31 -7.30 6.39
C PHE A 102 1.45 -7.12 5.37
N ARG A 103 1.71 -5.87 4.96
CA ARG A 103 2.80 -5.53 4.03
C ARG A 103 4.20 -5.87 4.56
N LEU A 104 4.42 -5.75 5.88
CA LEU A 104 5.69 -6.08 6.52
C LEU A 104 5.98 -7.60 6.54
N PHE A 105 4.95 -8.43 6.33
CA PHE A 105 5.06 -9.89 6.37
C PHE A 105 5.22 -10.52 4.98
N ILE A 106 5.11 -9.75 3.89
CA ILE A 106 5.12 -10.30 2.53
C ILE A 106 6.40 -11.09 2.25
N ALA A 107 7.56 -10.60 2.67
CA ALA A 107 8.85 -11.22 2.38
C ALA A 107 9.01 -12.62 2.99
N ASP A 108 8.53 -12.81 4.22
CA ASP A 108 8.56 -14.08 4.96
C ASP A 108 7.45 -15.02 4.52
N LEU A 109 6.28 -14.48 4.18
CA LEU A 109 5.13 -15.25 3.76
C LEU A 109 5.28 -15.79 2.34
N PHE A 110 5.96 -15.07 1.43
CA PHE A 110 6.13 -15.47 0.03
C PHE A 110 7.62 -15.59 -0.34
N PRO A 111 8.34 -16.60 0.21
CA PRO A 111 9.76 -16.79 -0.03
C PRO A 111 10.10 -17.10 -1.50
N GLU A 112 9.13 -17.54 -2.29
CA GLU A 112 9.26 -17.81 -3.72
C GLU A 112 9.50 -16.55 -4.56
N TYR A 113 9.19 -15.36 -4.03
CA TYR A 113 9.42 -14.09 -4.72
C TYR A 113 10.60 -13.33 -4.12
N ASP A 114 11.48 -12.85 -4.99
CA ASP A 114 12.59 -11.94 -4.63
C ASP A 114 12.18 -10.47 -4.68
N LYS A 115 11.13 -10.15 -5.46
CA LYS A 115 10.63 -8.79 -5.66
C LYS A 115 9.11 -8.79 -5.79
N ALA A 116 8.46 -7.74 -5.31
CA ALA A 116 7.01 -7.57 -5.43
C ALA A 116 6.57 -6.12 -5.53
N LEU A 117 5.35 -5.89 -5.99
CA LEU A 117 4.62 -4.63 -5.75
C LEU A 117 3.66 -4.80 -4.57
N TYR A 118 3.62 -3.80 -3.69
CA TYR A 118 2.51 -3.61 -2.77
C TYR A 118 1.75 -2.34 -3.15
N LEU A 119 0.42 -2.45 -3.18
CA LEU A 119 -0.50 -1.38 -3.53
C LEU A 119 -1.66 -1.35 -2.51
N ASP A 120 -1.99 -0.17 -2.00
CA ASP A 120 -3.23 0.06 -1.24
C ASP A 120 -4.45 -0.04 -2.18
N ALA A 121 -5.64 -0.27 -1.61
CA ALA A 121 -6.87 -0.55 -2.35
C ALA A 121 -7.62 0.70 -2.86
N ASP A 122 -7.29 1.87 -2.31
CA ASP A 122 -7.89 3.17 -2.58
C ASP A 122 -7.08 3.96 -3.61
N ILE A 123 -6.75 3.29 -4.72
CA ILE A 123 -5.95 3.84 -5.81
C ILE A 123 -6.67 3.75 -7.15
N VAL A 124 -6.22 4.58 -8.09
CA VAL A 124 -6.48 4.42 -9.53
C VAL A 124 -5.14 4.46 -10.26
N VAL A 125 -4.88 3.44 -11.06
CA VAL A 125 -3.67 3.30 -11.86
C VAL A 125 -3.97 3.76 -13.28
N LEU A 126 -3.21 4.74 -13.77
CA LEU A 126 -3.29 5.27 -15.14
C LEU A 126 -2.06 4.92 -15.99
N GLY A 127 -0.92 4.61 -15.34
CA GLY A 127 0.28 4.11 -16.00
C GLY A 127 0.33 2.58 -16.05
N ASP A 128 1.37 2.03 -16.68
CA ASP A 128 1.62 0.59 -16.68
C ASP A 128 2.37 0.17 -15.40
N VAL A 129 1.73 -0.62 -14.52
CA VAL A 129 2.39 -1.06 -13.27
C VAL A 129 3.65 -1.89 -13.50
N ALA A 130 3.83 -2.45 -14.70
CA ALA A 130 5.08 -3.11 -15.05
C ALA A 130 6.25 -2.11 -15.06
N ASP A 131 6.04 -0.86 -15.49
CA ASP A 131 7.08 0.18 -15.44
C ASP A 131 7.48 0.49 -13.99
N LEU A 132 6.49 0.56 -13.08
CA LEU A 132 6.75 0.70 -11.65
C LEU A 132 7.57 -0.49 -11.12
N TYR A 133 7.12 -1.71 -11.39
CA TYR A 133 7.79 -2.94 -10.95
C TYR A 133 9.21 -3.07 -11.49
N ASN A 134 9.48 -2.63 -12.72
CA ASN A 134 10.77 -2.85 -13.39
C ASN A 134 11.90 -1.94 -12.90
N HIS A 135 11.63 -0.96 -12.02
CA HIS A 135 12.68 -0.11 -11.42
C HIS A 135 13.73 -0.96 -10.68
N GLN A 136 15.00 -0.77 -11.01
CA GLN A 136 16.09 -1.54 -10.41
C GLN A 136 16.39 -1.03 -9.00
N LEU A 137 16.14 -1.86 -7.99
CA LEU A 137 16.36 -1.50 -6.57
C LEU A 137 17.82 -1.68 -6.14
N ASN A 138 18.59 -2.53 -6.82
CA ASN A 138 19.95 -2.89 -6.43
C ASN A 138 20.02 -3.36 -4.96
N ASP A 139 20.80 -2.67 -4.14
CA ASP A 139 20.99 -2.92 -2.70
C ASP A 139 19.88 -2.29 -1.82
N LYS A 140 18.97 -1.51 -2.42
CA LYS A 140 17.86 -0.86 -1.70
C LYS A 140 16.78 -1.86 -1.31
N TYR A 141 16.19 -1.60 -0.15
CA TYR A 141 15.16 -2.42 0.48
C TYR A 141 13.83 -2.18 -0.23
N LEU A 142 13.55 -0.92 -0.60
CA LEU A 142 12.31 -0.50 -1.21
C LEU A 142 12.54 0.54 -2.31
N GLY A 143 11.68 0.54 -3.32
CA GLY A 143 11.37 1.70 -4.16
C GLY A 143 10.11 2.36 -3.61
N VAL A 144 10.19 3.66 -3.33
CA VAL A 144 9.16 4.40 -2.57
C VAL A 144 8.88 5.76 -3.19
N ILE A 145 7.70 6.31 -2.91
CA ILE A 145 7.33 7.68 -3.28
C ILE A 145 7.19 8.51 -2.01
N LYS A 146 7.71 9.74 -2.05
CA LYS A 146 7.59 10.69 -0.93
C LYS A 146 6.13 10.93 -0.57
N ASP A 147 5.85 11.08 0.72
CA ASP A 147 4.48 11.33 1.17
C ASP A 147 4.12 12.82 1.00
N ASP A 148 3.32 13.12 -0.02
CA ASP A 148 2.86 14.48 -0.32
C ASP A 148 1.99 15.08 0.79
N VAL A 149 1.12 14.30 1.41
CA VAL A 149 0.30 14.72 2.56
C VAL A 149 1.21 15.17 3.71
N VAL A 150 2.19 14.36 4.09
CA VAL A 150 3.15 14.71 5.16
C VAL A 150 3.93 15.96 4.81
N ASN A 151 4.30 16.14 3.54
CA ASN A 151 5.04 17.32 3.09
C ASN A 151 4.16 18.58 2.99
N SER A 152 2.84 18.45 2.86
CA SER A 152 1.91 19.58 2.76
C SER A 152 1.52 20.18 4.12
N TYR A 153 1.38 19.38 5.18
CA TYR A 153 0.92 19.86 6.49
C TYR A 153 2.06 20.02 7.50
N GLU A 154 2.11 21.15 8.20
CA GLU A 154 3.20 21.47 9.13
C GLU A 154 3.30 20.47 10.28
N GLU A 155 2.15 20.05 10.82
CA GLU A 155 2.07 19.12 11.93
C GLU A 155 2.70 17.78 11.59
N PHE A 156 2.45 17.28 10.39
CA PHE A 156 3.03 16.03 9.91
C PHE A 156 4.51 16.19 9.55
N ARG A 157 4.93 17.32 8.98
CA ARG A 157 6.37 17.61 8.77
C ARG A 157 7.14 17.61 10.08
N ARG A 158 6.58 18.22 11.12
CA ARG A 158 7.15 18.25 12.48
C ARG A 158 7.13 16.87 13.12
N TYR A 159 6.05 16.12 13.00
CA TYR A 159 6.00 14.74 13.49
C TYR A 159 7.11 13.87 12.87
N SER A 160 7.25 13.93 11.55
CA SER A 160 8.29 13.20 10.83
C SER A 160 9.70 13.59 11.31
N LYS A 161 9.99 14.89 11.35
CA LYS A 161 11.32 15.40 11.69
C LYS A 161 11.65 15.30 13.17
N ASP A 162 10.79 15.84 14.02
CA ASP A 162 11.05 16.03 15.45
C ASP A 162 10.64 14.79 16.25
N GLY A 163 9.65 14.02 15.77
CA GLY A 163 9.20 12.78 16.39
C GLY A 163 10.01 11.57 15.92
N LEU A 164 10.12 11.34 14.61
CA LEU A 164 10.82 10.16 14.05
C LEU A 164 12.30 10.41 13.75
N GLY A 165 12.77 11.67 13.75
CA GLY A 165 14.13 12.00 13.36
C GLY A 165 14.36 11.99 11.84
N ILE A 166 13.29 11.92 11.03
CA ILE A 166 13.35 11.76 9.58
C ILE A 166 12.94 13.09 8.93
N PRO A 167 13.78 13.72 8.10
CA PRO A 167 13.35 14.91 7.38
C PRO A 167 12.10 14.62 6.53
N ALA A 168 11.08 15.48 6.58
CA ALA A 168 9.81 15.24 5.88
C ALA A 168 9.97 14.96 4.37
N TYR A 169 10.94 15.61 3.72
CA TYR A 169 11.25 15.39 2.29
C TYR A 169 11.89 14.03 1.98
N LYS A 170 12.31 13.28 3.02
CA LYS A 170 12.77 11.88 2.96
C LYS A 170 11.70 10.90 3.43
N TYR A 171 10.63 11.36 4.08
CA TYR A 171 9.58 10.49 4.56
C TYR A 171 8.69 10.04 3.39
N PHE A 172 8.43 8.73 3.32
CA PHE A 172 7.71 8.11 2.21
C PHE A 172 6.38 7.51 2.63
N ASN A 173 5.47 7.43 1.66
CA ASN A 173 4.17 6.80 1.85
C ASN A 173 4.27 5.28 1.69
N SER A 174 3.63 4.48 2.55
CA SER A 174 3.71 3.01 2.53
C SER A 174 2.66 2.34 1.64
N GLY A 175 1.80 3.10 0.96
CA GLY A 175 0.72 2.55 0.15
C GLY A 175 1.13 2.07 -1.23
N ILE A 176 2.28 2.52 -1.74
CA ILE A 176 2.82 2.09 -3.03
C ILE A 176 4.30 1.77 -2.83
N LEU A 177 4.65 0.50 -2.87
CA LEU A 177 6.00 0.02 -2.60
C LEU A 177 6.46 -0.96 -3.68
N VAL A 178 7.65 -0.73 -4.23
CA VAL A 178 8.40 -1.76 -4.94
C VAL A 178 9.29 -2.44 -3.91
N MET A 179 9.01 -3.68 -3.57
CA MET A 179 9.64 -4.36 -2.45
C MET A 179 10.77 -5.30 -2.90
N ASN A 180 11.96 -5.14 -2.33
CA ASN A 180 13.04 -6.11 -2.44
C ASN A 180 12.88 -7.18 -1.35
N LEU A 181 12.05 -8.19 -1.62
CA LEU A 181 11.71 -9.24 -0.65
C LEU A 181 12.94 -10.07 -0.27
N LYS A 182 13.84 -10.30 -1.22
CA LYS A 182 15.12 -10.96 -0.95
C LYS A 182 15.94 -10.18 0.08
N LYS A 183 16.11 -8.87 -0.12
CA LYS A 183 16.84 -8.01 0.82
C LYS A 183 16.15 -7.92 2.18
N PHE A 184 14.81 -7.88 2.21
CA PHE A 184 14.04 -7.94 3.45
C PHE A 184 14.36 -9.19 4.27
N ARG A 185 14.45 -10.36 3.61
CA ARG A 185 14.83 -11.62 4.25
C ARG A 185 16.29 -11.63 4.71
N GLU A 186 17.23 -11.25 3.84
CA GLU A 186 18.67 -11.18 4.15
C GLU A 186 18.96 -10.29 5.37
N GLU A 187 18.29 -9.15 5.42
CA GLU A 187 18.47 -8.12 6.44
C GLU A 187 17.52 -8.26 7.63
N LYS A 188 16.70 -9.33 7.64
CA LYS A 188 15.80 -9.68 8.73
C LYS A 188 14.86 -8.52 9.11
N VAL A 189 14.33 -7.81 8.13
CA VAL A 189 13.47 -6.62 8.34
C VAL A 189 12.27 -6.93 9.23
N TYR A 190 11.67 -8.11 9.08
CA TYR A 190 10.59 -8.57 9.96
C TYR A 190 11.01 -8.63 11.44
N HIS A 191 12.20 -9.15 11.75
CA HIS A 191 12.72 -9.19 13.12
C HIS A 191 13.03 -7.78 13.66
N GLN A 192 13.56 -6.90 12.82
CA GLN A 192 13.76 -5.49 13.18
C GLN A 192 12.43 -4.82 13.53
N PHE A 193 11.38 -5.07 12.72
CA PHE A 193 10.03 -4.60 12.99
C PHE A 193 9.50 -5.10 14.33
N LEU A 194 9.58 -6.39 14.63
CA LEU A 194 9.11 -6.91 15.92
C LEU A 194 9.86 -6.30 17.11
N ASN A 195 11.18 -6.21 17.02
CA ASN A 195 12.01 -5.60 18.05
C ASN A 195 11.63 -4.13 18.27
N LEU A 196 11.39 -3.38 17.19
CA LEU A 196 10.97 -1.98 17.29
C LEU A 196 9.55 -1.86 17.85
N LEU A 197 8.60 -2.67 17.37
CA LEU A 197 7.22 -2.73 17.85
C LEU A 197 7.11 -3.06 19.35
N SER A 198 8.03 -3.88 19.88
CA SER A 198 8.09 -4.18 21.32
C SER A 198 8.53 -2.99 22.19
N LYS A 199 9.21 -2.00 21.60
CA LYS A 199 9.78 -0.84 22.30
C LYS A 199 8.93 0.41 22.10
N VAL A 200 8.50 0.64 20.87
CA VAL A 200 7.79 1.85 20.44
C VAL A 200 6.56 1.42 19.67
N LYS A 201 5.39 1.95 20.05
CA LYS A 201 4.16 1.82 19.27
C LYS A 201 3.92 3.12 18.51
N PHE A 202 4.11 3.13 17.20
CA PHE A 202 3.69 4.24 16.36
C PHE A 202 2.17 4.24 16.18
N ILE A 203 1.54 5.41 16.27
CA ILE A 203 0.08 5.55 16.29
C ILE A 203 -0.48 6.57 15.29
N ILE A 204 0.40 7.24 14.53
CA ILE A 204 0.00 8.20 13.50
C ILE A 204 -0.15 7.48 12.16
N ALA A 205 0.91 6.84 11.68
CA ALA A 205 0.86 5.98 10.50
C ALA A 205 1.64 4.69 10.80
N PRO A 206 1.05 3.72 11.55
CA PRO A 206 1.79 2.66 12.22
C PRO A 206 2.77 1.88 11.32
N ASP A 207 2.28 1.23 10.27
CA ASP A 207 3.10 0.45 9.33
C ASP A 207 4.10 1.33 8.57
N GLN A 208 3.66 2.51 8.14
CA GLN A 208 4.47 3.49 7.42
C GLN A 208 5.64 3.99 8.26
N ASP A 209 5.42 4.27 9.54
CA ASP A 209 6.44 4.78 10.46
C ASP A 209 7.50 3.70 10.74
N TYR A 210 7.11 2.44 10.93
CA TYR A 210 8.09 1.35 11.06
C TYR A 210 8.94 1.20 9.79
N LEU A 211 8.31 1.23 8.61
CA LEU A 211 9.04 1.12 7.34
C LEU A 211 9.99 2.30 7.14
N ASN A 212 9.55 3.53 7.42
CA ASN A 212 10.38 4.72 7.30
C ASN A 212 11.59 4.68 8.25
N VAL A 213 11.41 4.19 9.47
CA VAL A 213 12.49 4.01 10.44
C VAL A 213 13.45 2.91 10.02
N ILE A 214 12.95 1.70 9.74
CA ILE A 214 13.79 0.53 9.48
C ILE A 214 14.54 0.67 8.15
N CYS A 215 13.88 1.22 7.14
CA CYS A 215 14.42 1.37 5.79
C CYS A 215 15.05 2.76 5.57
N HIS A 216 15.27 3.57 6.61
CA HIS A 216 15.85 4.90 6.45
C HIS A 216 17.18 4.86 5.68
N ASP A 217 17.33 5.73 4.68
CA ASP A 217 18.47 5.80 3.74
C ASP A 217 18.76 4.50 2.93
N LYS A 218 17.92 3.48 3.06
CA LYS A 218 17.98 2.20 2.35
C LYS A 218 16.91 2.07 1.26
N VAL A 219 16.37 3.19 0.79
CA VAL A 219 15.32 3.25 -0.24
C VAL A 219 15.79 3.92 -1.54
N LEU A 220 15.12 3.59 -2.64
CA LEU A 220 15.15 4.32 -3.90
C LEU A 220 13.90 5.21 -3.99
N TYR A 221 14.07 6.52 -4.12
CA TYR A 221 12.93 7.42 -4.36
C TYR A 221 12.54 7.38 -5.84
N LEU A 222 11.27 7.07 -6.09
CA LEU A 222 10.65 7.02 -7.41
C LEU A 222 9.91 8.33 -7.72
N ASP A 223 9.51 8.46 -8.99
CA ASP A 223 8.73 9.59 -9.52
C ASP A 223 7.42 9.79 -8.73
N GLU A 224 7.13 11.03 -8.35
CA GLU A 224 5.94 11.39 -7.56
C GLU A 224 4.61 11.12 -8.28
N THR A 225 4.63 11.01 -9.61
CA THR A 225 3.46 10.67 -10.43
C THR A 225 2.90 9.27 -10.11
N TRP A 226 3.67 8.41 -9.44
CA TRP A 226 3.25 7.07 -9.00
C TRP A 226 2.55 7.03 -7.64
N ASN A 227 2.36 8.16 -6.95
CA ASN A 227 1.59 8.21 -5.69
C ASN A 227 1.09 9.62 -5.40
N LYS A 228 0.18 10.12 -6.26
CA LYS A 228 -0.35 11.48 -6.11
C LYS A 228 -1.63 11.48 -5.29
N ALA A 229 -1.67 12.24 -4.21
CA ALA A 229 -2.88 12.49 -3.45
C ALA A 229 -3.72 13.62 -4.07
N PRO A 230 -5.05 13.56 -3.93
CA PRO A 230 -5.97 14.61 -4.37
C PRO A 230 -5.96 15.82 -3.41
N LEU A 231 -4.78 16.43 -3.22
CA LEU A 231 -4.61 17.56 -2.31
C LEU A 231 -5.30 18.83 -2.85
N PRO A 232 -5.96 19.61 -1.97
CA PRO A 232 -6.55 20.88 -2.38
C PRO A 232 -5.46 21.87 -2.81
N HIS A 233 -5.77 22.70 -3.81
CA HIS A 233 -4.90 23.77 -4.32
C HIS A 233 -3.59 23.33 -4.98
N VAL A 234 -3.40 22.03 -5.23
CA VAL A 234 -2.28 21.54 -6.05
C VAL A 234 -2.70 21.53 -7.52
N ARG A 235 -1.83 21.98 -8.42
CA ARG A 235 -2.08 21.95 -9.86
C ARG A 235 -2.29 20.49 -10.29
N ILE A 236 -3.38 20.24 -11.01
CA ILE A 236 -3.66 18.93 -11.62
C ILE A 236 -2.48 18.56 -12.53
N ASP A 237 -1.86 17.43 -12.23
CA ASP A 237 -0.78 16.88 -13.04
C ASP A 237 -1.39 16.01 -14.16
N GLN A 238 -1.12 16.37 -15.41
CA GLN A 238 -1.62 15.62 -16.57
C GLN A 238 -0.80 14.36 -16.87
N ASN A 239 0.39 14.20 -16.26
CA ASN A 239 1.28 13.05 -16.44
C ASN A 239 1.18 12.05 -15.28
N ILE A 240 0.14 12.16 -14.46
CA ILE A 240 -0.10 11.30 -13.32
C ILE A 240 -0.25 9.83 -13.74
N LYS A 241 0.45 8.93 -13.04
CA LYS A 241 0.49 7.49 -13.31
C LYS A 241 -0.33 6.70 -12.30
N LEU A 242 -0.44 7.19 -11.07
CA LEU A 242 -1.25 6.57 -10.01
C LEU A 242 -1.76 7.64 -9.05
N ILE A 243 -3.08 7.65 -8.87
CA ILE A 243 -3.80 8.48 -7.90
C ILE A 243 -4.04 7.64 -6.66
N HIS A 244 -3.76 8.18 -5.48
CA HIS A 244 -4.00 7.53 -4.19
C HIS A 244 -4.92 8.43 -3.35
N TYR A 245 -6.14 7.98 -3.12
CA TYR A 245 -7.17 8.72 -2.39
C TYR A 245 -6.94 8.63 -0.89
N LYS A 246 -5.98 9.38 -0.35
CA LYS A 246 -5.53 9.29 1.05
C LYS A 246 -6.46 10.03 2.03
N LEU A 247 -6.41 9.64 3.30
CA LEU A 247 -7.15 10.28 4.41
C LEU A 247 -8.65 10.43 4.09
N THR A 248 -9.23 11.62 4.21
CA THR A 248 -10.66 11.88 3.94
C THR A 248 -10.94 12.18 2.47
N ALA A 249 -9.91 12.33 1.63
CA ALA A 249 -10.06 12.76 0.25
C ALA A 249 -10.51 11.60 -0.66
N LYS A 250 -11.74 11.14 -0.43
CA LYS A 250 -12.35 9.94 -1.00
C LYS A 250 -13.48 10.31 -1.98
N PRO A 251 -13.37 9.97 -3.27
CA PRO A 251 -14.37 10.34 -4.29
C PRO A 251 -15.72 9.63 -4.11
N TRP A 252 -15.77 8.60 -3.25
CA TRP A 252 -17.01 7.92 -2.84
C TRP A 252 -17.63 8.50 -1.56
N HIS A 253 -17.01 9.51 -0.93
CA HIS A 253 -17.59 10.29 0.17
C HIS A 253 -17.94 11.72 -0.28
N TYR A 254 -17.14 12.30 -1.18
CA TYR A 254 -17.27 13.68 -1.65
C TYR A 254 -17.29 13.72 -3.19
N SER A 255 -18.16 14.56 -3.76
CA SER A 255 -18.34 14.67 -5.22
C SER A 255 -17.31 15.57 -5.92
N ASP A 256 -16.58 16.39 -5.16
CA ASP A 256 -15.67 17.43 -5.64
C ASP A 256 -14.19 17.15 -5.34
N ILE A 257 -13.83 15.87 -5.20
CA ILE A 257 -12.43 15.45 -4.99
C ILE A 257 -11.62 15.59 -6.28
N PRO A 258 -10.45 16.27 -6.26
CA PRO A 258 -9.54 16.28 -7.40
C PRO A 258 -9.23 14.87 -7.91
N TYR A 259 -9.16 14.71 -9.23
CA TYR A 259 -8.99 13.41 -9.90
C TYR A 259 -10.15 12.41 -9.72
N GLY A 260 -11.25 12.79 -9.08
CA GLY A 260 -12.41 11.92 -8.87
C GLY A 260 -13.05 11.41 -10.17
N GLU A 261 -12.89 12.13 -11.28
CA GLU A 261 -13.34 11.68 -12.61
C GLU A 261 -12.68 10.37 -13.04
N TYR A 262 -11.41 10.15 -12.67
CA TYR A 262 -10.70 8.91 -12.96
C TYR A 262 -11.25 7.76 -12.11
N PHE A 263 -11.53 8.00 -10.83
CA PHE A 263 -12.19 7.02 -9.98
C PHE A 263 -13.54 6.60 -10.55
N TRP A 264 -14.41 7.56 -10.85
CA TRP A 264 -15.76 7.27 -11.33
C TRP A 264 -15.78 6.58 -12.70
N LYS A 265 -14.82 6.88 -13.57
CA LYS A 265 -14.63 6.16 -14.85
C LYS A 265 -14.41 4.65 -14.66
N TYR A 266 -13.59 4.24 -13.69
CA TYR A 266 -13.34 2.82 -13.43
C TYR A 266 -14.41 2.22 -12.52
N ALA A 267 -14.95 2.99 -11.57
CA ALA A 267 -16.04 2.54 -10.71
C ALA A 267 -17.28 2.14 -11.51
N SER A 268 -17.59 2.82 -12.63
CA SER A 268 -18.73 2.47 -13.48
C SER A 268 -18.61 1.12 -14.20
N GLN A 269 -17.42 0.53 -14.23
CA GLN A 269 -17.16 -0.80 -14.83
C GLN A 269 -17.17 -1.91 -13.77
N SER A 270 -16.99 -1.55 -12.51
CA SER A 270 -16.94 -2.49 -11.40
C SER A 270 -18.30 -3.15 -11.11
N PRO A 271 -18.32 -4.45 -10.73
CA PRO A 271 -19.53 -5.11 -10.23
C PRO A 271 -20.05 -4.48 -8.93
N PHE A 272 -19.25 -3.67 -8.24
CA PHE A 272 -19.64 -2.94 -7.03
C PHE A 272 -20.19 -1.55 -7.31
N TYR A 273 -20.35 -1.13 -8.57
CA TYR A 273 -20.72 0.26 -8.91
C TYR A 273 -21.93 0.78 -8.14
N GLN A 274 -23.03 0.02 -8.10
CA GLN A 274 -24.24 0.39 -7.38
C GLN A 274 -23.97 0.58 -5.87
N LYS A 275 -23.17 -0.30 -5.26
CA LYS A 275 -22.78 -0.17 -3.86
C LYS A 275 -21.93 1.08 -3.62
N ILE A 276 -20.97 1.36 -4.49
CA ILE A 276 -20.11 2.56 -4.40
C ILE A 276 -20.95 3.84 -4.53
N ARG A 277 -21.92 3.87 -5.44
CA ARG A 277 -22.88 4.97 -5.59
C ARG A 277 -23.71 5.18 -4.33
N LEU A 278 -24.22 4.12 -3.74
CA LEU A 278 -24.97 4.19 -2.48
C LEU A 278 -24.11 4.69 -1.32
N ILE A 279 -22.81 4.41 -1.29
CA ILE A 279 -21.91 4.97 -0.27
C ILE A 279 -21.84 6.49 -0.40
N LEU A 280 -21.66 7.01 -1.62
CA LEU A 280 -21.65 8.46 -1.87
C LEU A 280 -23.01 9.11 -1.52
N GLU A 281 -24.10 8.50 -1.96
CA GLU A 281 -25.46 9.05 -1.78
C GLU A 281 -25.91 9.07 -0.31
N ASN A 282 -25.42 8.12 0.49
CA ASN A 282 -25.73 8.05 1.93
C ASN A 282 -24.68 8.74 2.81
N TYR A 283 -23.63 9.34 2.24
CA TYR A 283 -22.62 10.05 3.03
C TYR A 283 -23.22 11.35 3.58
N SER A 284 -23.45 11.38 4.89
CA SER A 284 -24.25 12.42 5.54
C SER A 284 -23.45 13.65 5.94
N GLN A 285 -24.14 14.73 6.30
CA GLN A 285 -23.51 15.92 6.85
C GLN A 285 -22.76 15.62 8.17
N ASP A 286 -23.30 14.72 8.99
CA ASP A 286 -22.66 14.28 10.24
C ASP A 286 -21.35 13.52 9.95
N ASP A 287 -21.31 12.70 8.89
CA ASP A 287 -20.10 12.01 8.45
C ASP A 287 -19.01 13.02 8.01
N ILE A 288 -19.41 14.03 7.23
CA ILE A 288 -18.53 15.12 6.77
C ILE A 288 -17.95 15.91 7.96
N GLU A 289 -18.77 16.20 8.97
CA GLU A 289 -18.32 16.89 10.18
C GLU A 289 -17.37 16.01 11.01
N ASN A 290 -17.68 14.72 11.11
CA ASN A 290 -16.82 13.76 11.77
C ASN A 290 -15.45 13.62 11.07
N ASP A 291 -15.41 13.58 9.73
CA ASP A 291 -14.16 13.57 8.95
C ASP A 291 -13.27 14.79 9.28
N LYS A 292 -13.86 15.99 9.34
CA LYS A 292 -13.15 17.21 9.74
C LYS A 292 -12.58 17.11 11.15
N LEU A 293 -13.35 16.57 12.09
CA LEU A 293 -12.92 16.37 13.47
C LEU A 293 -11.78 15.34 13.55
N ILE A 294 -11.86 14.25 12.77
CA ILE A 294 -10.82 13.23 12.68
C ILE A 294 -9.52 13.84 12.16
N GLU A 295 -9.55 14.66 11.12
CA GLU A 295 -8.34 15.31 10.59
C GLU A 295 -7.70 16.27 11.59
N ILE A 296 -8.51 17.10 12.27
CA ILE A 296 -8.03 18.01 13.31
C ILE A 296 -7.41 17.19 14.45
N ALA A 297 -8.08 16.14 14.89
CA ALA A 297 -7.59 15.25 15.94
C ALA A 297 -6.29 14.56 15.52
N LEU A 298 -6.17 14.11 14.27
CA LEU A 298 -4.97 13.46 13.75
C LEU A 298 -3.76 14.41 13.74
N LYS A 299 -3.95 15.65 13.27
CA LYS A 299 -2.90 16.69 13.29
C LYS A 299 -2.44 17.02 14.71
N LYS A 300 -3.40 17.20 15.63
CA LYS A 300 -3.09 17.40 17.06
C LYS A 300 -2.32 16.23 17.64
N LYS A 301 -2.80 15.01 17.39
CA LYS A 301 -2.16 13.77 17.85
C LYS A 301 -0.74 13.64 17.32
N ALA A 302 -0.47 14.05 16.07
CA ALA A 302 0.87 14.03 15.49
C ALA A 302 1.84 14.96 16.25
N ILE A 303 1.37 16.12 16.72
CA ILE A 303 2.17 17.02 17.57
C ILE A 303 2.37 16.44 18.98
N ASP A 304 1.30 15.95 19.61
CA ASP A 304 1.37 15.37 20.96
C ASP A 304 2.34 14.18 21.02
N GLU A 305 2.38 13.42 19.92
CA GLU A 305 3.22 12.24 19.77
C GLU A 305 4.73 12.55 19.73
N ILE A 306 5.13 13.76 19.29
CA ILE A 306 6.55 14.16 19.26
C ILE A 306 7.16 14.06 20.67
N ASN A 307 6.45 14.56 21.68
CA ASN A 307 6.93 14.53 23.07
C ASN A 307 7.04 13.09 23.57
N ARG A 308 5.99 12.29 23.35
CA ARG A 308 5.96 10.87 23.76
C ARG A 308 7.09 10.05 23.11
N LEU A 309 7.39 10.31 21.84
CA LEU A 309 8.48 9.64 21.12
C LEU A 309 9.85 10.09 21.61
N ASN A 310 10.05 11.38 21.91
CA ASN A 310 11.30 11.86 22.47
C ASN A 310 11.61 11.21 23.83
N ASP A 311 10.60 11.05 24.69
CA ASP A 311 10.76 10.31 25.95
C ASP A 311 11.16 8.85 25.68
N CYS A 312 10.50 8.22 24.71
CA CYS A 312 10.76 6.83 24.33
C CYS A 312 12.18 6.63 23.77
N PHE A 313 12.63 7.49 22.87
CA PHE A 313 13.97 7.45 22.30
C PHE A 313 15.06 7.90 23.28
N THR A 314 14.71 8.64 24.33
CA THR A 314 15.63 8.87 25.45
C THR A 314 15.88 7.59 26.25
N ILE A 315 14.84 6.75 26.43
CA ILE A 315 14.94 5.48 27.16
C ILE A 315 15.66 4.40 26.34
N TYR A 316 15.38 4.30 25.04
CA TYR A 316 15.88 3.21 24.19
C TYR A 316 17.03 3.60 23.26
N GLY A 317 17.48 4.86 23.31
CA GLY A 317 18.40 5.45 22.33
C GLY A 317 17.65 5.93 21.08
N LYS A 318 18.09 7.07 20.50
CA LYS A 318 17.67 7.44 19.15
C LYS A 318 18.14 6.36 18.18
N LEU A 319 17.31 6.05 17.19
CA LEU A 319 17.61 5.12 16.10
C LEU A 319 18.67 5.73 15.17
N GLN A 320 19.86 5.96 15.68
CA GLN A 320 21.02 6.43 14.94
C GLN A 320 22.24 5.70 15.50
N GLU A 321 22.45 4.48 14.97
CA GLU A 321 23.72 3.78 14.77
C GLU A 321 23.41 2.28 14.52
N ALA A 322 22.96 1.97 13.29
CA ALA A 322 22.99 0.63 12.71
C ALA A 322 23.16 0.71 11.19
#